data_AF-A0A957XWE4-F1
#
_entry.id   AF-A0A957XWE4-F1
#
_cell.length_a   1.000
_cell.length_b   1.000
_cell.length_c   1.000
_cell.angle_alpha   90.00
_cell.angle_beta   90.00
_cell.angle_gamma   90.00
#
_symmetry.space_group_name_H-M   'P 1'
#
loop_
_entity.id
_entity.type
_entity.pdbx_description
1 polymer ?
#
loop_
_entity_poly.entity_id
_entity_poly.type
_entity_poly.pdbx_seq_one_letter_code
_entity_poly.pdbx_strand_id
1 'polypeptide(L)'
;MASWAIHTDQLSKYFTIPTGMGRQMRHFFQRRSTSAALAPPVLAVDKVSLDVHEGELFGLLGPNGAGKTTFIRLLCTMIVASSGTGSILGVDLQEEQRIREMVGLASGDERSFYWRLTARQNLAFFGVLNGLSDHDARQRADELIRQVDLVDKADKPVRTYSSGQKQRLGIARALLHHPRVLFLDEPTRSLDPTATQRLHLFIREELMAREGMTILLTTHRLDEAELLSNRIGIMNRGRLQAVGTPAELRSRLNAANSYRIKVAGLADDPGSLAVDLPCQLSAEPGVGGWLVEIETSAGEAILATVVERIVSQGGQVLDVESNRPSLEAVFQRFTEQTESEGQP
;
A
#
# COMPACT_ATOMS: atom_id res chain seq x y z
N MET A 1 17.54 8.15 19.90
CA MET A 1 16.06 8.21 19.87
C MET A 1 15.66 8.02 18.43
N ALA A 2 14.79 7.07 18.11
CA ALA A 2 14.33 6.88 16.73
C ALA A 2 13.58 8.14 16.29
N SER A 3 14.02 8.80 15.22
CA SER A 3 13.32 9.96 14.65
C SER A 3 12.24 9.45 13.69
N TRP A 4 11.01 9.92 13.90
CA TRP A 4 9.88 9.63 13.03
C TRP A 4 9.87 10.62 11.87
N ALA A 5 9.83 10.10 10.64
CA ALA A 5 9.60 10.91 9.46
C ALA A 5 8.14 11.34 9.36
N ILE A 6 7.22 10.46 9.74
CA ILE A 6 5.78 10.73 9.81
C ILE A 6 5.32 10.25 11.18
N HIS A 7 4.62 11.11 11.91
CA HIS A 7 3.97 10.76 13.17
C HIS A 7 2.55 11.33 13.15
N THR A 8 1.54 10.52 13.43
CA THR A 8 0.17 10.99 13.65
C THR A 8 -0.40 10.45 14.95
N ASP A 9 -1.23 11.24 15.62
CA ASP A 9 -1.98 10.82 16.80
C ASP A 9 -3.47 11.14 16.64
N GLN A 10 -4.27 10.08 16.56
CA GLN A 10 -5.72 10.11 16.41
C GLN A 10 -6.23 11.04 15.29
N LEU A 11 -5.44 11.17 14.21
CA LEU A 11 -5.76 12.06 13.10
C LEU A 11 -7.08 11.63 12.45
N SER A 12 -8.01 12.57 12.31
CA SER A 12 -9.35 12.28 11.79
C SER A 12 -9.79 13.33 10.79
N LYS A 13 -10.63 12.90 9.83
CA LYS A 13 -11.24 13.77 8.82
C LYS A 13 -12.65 13.31 8.53
N TYR A 14 -13.62 14.17 8.81
CA TYR A 14 -14.98 14.04 8.33
C TYR A 14 -15.27 15.07 7.23
N PHE A 15 -16.12 14.68 6.29
CA PHE A 15 -16.70 15.55 5.29
C PHE A 15 -18.19 15.69 5.55
N THR A 16 -18.66 16.93 5.66
CA THR A 16 -20.08 17.21 5.61
C THR A 16 -20.51 17.12 4.16
N ILE A 17 -21.50 16.27 3.86
CA ILE A 17 -22.15 16.30 2.55
C ILE A 17 -23.22 17.38 2.64
N PRO A 18 -23.09 18.51 1.91
CA PRO A 18 -24.19 19.43 1.78
C PRO A 18 -25.30 18.66 1.05
N THR A 19 -26.41 18.39 1.73
CA THR A 19 -27.63 17.93 1.07
C THR A 19 -28.15 19.10 0.23
N GLY A 20 -27.68 19.21 -1.01
CA GLY A 20 -27.91 20.36 -1.87
C GLY A 20 -28.67 20.02 -3.17
N MET A 21 -29.83 20.65 -3.34
CA MET A 21 -30.41 21.14 -4.59
C MET A 21 -30.83 20.17 -5.72
N GLY A 22 -30.39 18.91 -5.77
CA GLY A 22 -30.73 18.00 -6.88
C GLY A 22 -32.18 17.44 -6.89
N ARG A 23 -32.92 17.58 -5.79
CA ARG A 23 -34.32 17.09 -5.65
C ARG A 23 -35.35 18.22 -5.61
N GLN A 24 -34.92 19.48 -5.59
CA GLN A 24 -35.77 20.66 -5.39
C GLN A 24 -36.30 21.27 -6.70
N MET A 25 -35.96 20.70 -7.87
CA MET A 25 -36.54 21.11 -9.16
C MET A 25 -37.80 20.32 -9.56
N ARG A 26 -38.42 19.54 -8.65
CA ARG A 26 -39.72 18.87 -8.88
C ARG A 26 -40.88 19.40 -8.03
N HIS A 27 -40.67 20.40 -7.17
CA HIS A 27 -41.77 21.02 -6.41
C HIS A 27 -41.63 22.54 -6.35
N PHE A 28 -41.84 23.20 -7.49
CA PHE A 28 -42.00 24.66 -7.56
C PHE A 28 -43.39 25.15 -7.08
N PHE A 29 -44.21 24.26 -6.51
CA PHE A 29 -45.42 24.63 -5.79
C PHE A 29 -45.50 23.85 -4.47
N GLN A 30 -44.92 24.42 -3.41
CA GLN A 30 -45.57 24.59 -2.10
C GLN A 30 -44.60 25.19 -1.08
N ARG A 31 -45.00 26.33 -0.52
CA ARG A 31 -44.43 26.90 0.70
C ARG A 31 -44.47 25.88 1.84
N ARG A 32 -43.34 25.59 2.48
CA ARG A 32 -43.19 25.56 3.95
C ARG A 32 -41.75 25.28 4.38
N SER A 33 -41.30 26.08 5.35
CA SER A 33 -40.10 25.90 6.16
C SER A 33 -39.97 24.44 6.63
N THR A 34 -38.85 23.79 6.30
CA THR A 34 -38.26 22.71 7.10
C THR A 34 -36.74 22.77 6.91
N SER A 35 -36.01 22.79 8.02
CA SER A 35 -34.55 22.64 8.07
C SER A 35 -34.18 21.37 7.29
N ALA A 36 -33.45 21.52 6.18
CA ALA A 36 -32.96 20.37 5.43
C ALA A 36 -32.02 19.57 6.34
N ALA A 37 -32.44 18.35 6.71
CA ALA A 37 -31.61 17.45 7.49
C ALA A 37 -30.34 17.14 6.67
N LEU A 38 -29.20 17.60 7.17
CA LEU A 38 -27.88 17.26 6.62
C LEU A 38 -27.73 15.73 6.69
N ALA A 39 -27.26 15.11 5.61
CA ALA A 39 -26.83 13.73 5.65
C ALA A 39 -25.74 13.57 6.72
N PRO A 40 -25.67 12.42 7.42
CA PRO A 40 -24.63 12.20 8.41
C PRO A 40 -23.24 12.40 7.77
N PRO A 41 -22.31 13.07 8.47
CA PRO A 41 -20.99 13.36 7.93
C PRO A 41 -20.25 12.05 7.60
N VAL A 42 -19.55 12.04 6.47
CA VAL A 42 -18.73 10.89 6.06
C VAL A 42 -17.39 10.98 6.76
N LEU A 43 -17.13 10.05 7.67
CA LEU A 43 -15.84 9.92 8.34
C LEU A 43 -14.87 9.17 7.41
N ALA A 44 -14.01 9.91 6.72
CA ALA A 44 -13.10 9.36 5.73
C ALA A 44 -11.76 8.90 6.33
N VAL A 45 -11.36 9.50 7.45
CA VAL A 45 -10.24 9.08 8.28
C VAL A 45 -10.70 9.15 9.74
N ASP A 46 -10.52 8.08 10.49
CA ASP A 46 -11.05 7.91 11.85
C ASP A 46 -9.91 7.48 12.78
N LYS A 47 -9.45 8.43 13.61
CA LYS A 47 -8.46 8.23 14.68
C LYS A 47 -7.23 7.44 14.25
N VAL A 48 -6.61 7.82 13.14
CA VAL A 48 -5.41 7.16 12.63
C VAL A 48 -4.17 7.65 13.37
N SER A 49 -3.55 6.75 14.14
CA SER A 49 -2.21 6.95 14.70
C SER A 49 -1.21 6.08 13.93
N LEU A 50 -0.17 6.70 13.37
CA LEU A 50 0.81 6.05 12.50
C LEU A 50 2.21 6.63 12.71
N ASP A 51 3.19 5.74 12.80
CA ASP A 51 4.61 6.07 12.90
C ASP A 51 5.40 5.43 11.74
N VAL A 52 6.06 6.28 10.96
CA VAL A 52 6.97 5.91 9.85
C VAL A 52 8.36 6.45 10.13
N HIS A 53 9.36 5.59 10.05
CA HIS A 53 10.76 5.93 10.26
C HIS A 53 11.38 6.64 9.05
N GLU A 54 12.42 7.44 9.28
CA GLU A 54 13.23 7.98 8.19
C GLU A 54 13.90 6.86 7.39
N GLY A 55 13.84 6.96 6.06
CA GLY A 55 14.39 5.96 5.13
C GLY A 55 13.54 4.70 4.98
N GLU A 56 12.32 4.69 5.52
CA GLU A 56 11.38 3.57 5.41
C GLU A 56 10.49 3.69 4.16
N LEU A 57 10.26 2.57 3.46
CA LEU A 57 9.14 2.43 2.54
C LEU A 57 7.97 1.80 3.30
N PHE A 58 7.00 2.62 3.68
CA PHE A 58 5.78 2.18 4.35
C PHE A 58 4.64 1.97 3.35
N GLY A 59 4.04 0.79 3.37
CA GLY A 59 2.90 0.44 2.53
C GLY A 59 1.58 0.61 3.26
N LEU A 60 0.72 1.52 2.82
CA LEU A 60 -0.65 1.66 3.31
C LEU A 60 -1.60 0.87 2.39
N LEU A 61 -1.93 -0.35 2.80
CA LEU A 61 -2.77 -1.29 2.07
C LEU A 61 -4.24 -1.14 2.50
N GLY A 62 -5.18 -1.16 1.55
CA GLY A 62 -6.61 -1.06 1.87
C GLY A 62 -7.50 -1.15 0.64
N PRO A 63 -8.78 -1.53 0.76
CA PRO A 63 -9.69 -1.50 -0.38
C PRO A 63 -9.96 -0.06 -0.86
N ASN A 64 -10.61 0.06 -2.01
CA ASN A 64 -11.11 1.36 -2.48
C ASN A 64 -12.11 1.93 -1.48
N GLY A 65 -11.99 3.22 -1.18
CA GLY A 65 -12.83 3.88 -0.16
C GLY A 65 -12.36 3.68 1.28
N ALA A 66 -11.24 2.98 1.53
CA ALA A 66 -10.69 2.82 2.88
C ALA A 66 -10.18 4.11 3.54
N GLY A 67 -10.04 5.22 2.80
CA GLY A 67 -9.56 6.50 3.32
C GLY A 67 -8.09 6.82 3.00
N LYS A 68 -7.38 5.94 2.28
CA LYS A 68 -5.95 6.05 1.97
C LYS A 68 -5.53 7.38 1.34
N THR A 69 -6.14 7.74 0.21
CA THR A 69 -5.89 9.01 -0.49
C THR A 69 -6.24 10.22 0.37
N THR A 70 -7.31 10.14 1.17
CA THR A 70 -7.69 11.22 2.12
C THR A 70 -6.61 11.39 3.18
N PHE A 71 -6.08 10.29 3.71
CA PHE A 71 -5.02 10.31 4.71
C PHE A 71 -3.72 10.91 4.14
N ILE A 72 -3.28 10.51 2.94
CA ILE A 72 -2.15 11.15 2.27
C ILE A 72 -2.37 12.66 2.09
N ARG A 73 -3.57 13.08 1.69
CA ARG A 73 -3.89 14.51 1.50
C ARG A 73 -3.83 15.31 2.80
N LEU A 74 -4.15 14.69 3.94
CA LEU A 74 -3.95 15.31 5.26
C LEU A 74 -2.46 15.51 5.53
N LEU A 75 -1.65 14.47 5.32
CA LEU A 75 -0.20 14.52 5.53
C LEU A 75 0.51 15.51 4.60
N CYS A 76 -0.01 15.69 3.38
CA CYS A 76 0.47 16.69 2.43
C CYS A 76 -0.10 18.10 2.68
N THR A 77 -0.91 18.29 3.72
CA THR A 77 -1.60 19.57 4.04
C THR A 77 -2.49 20.10 2.91
N MET A 78 -2.95 19.22 2.02
CA MET A 78 -3.89 19.57 0.94
C MET A 78 -5.32 19.72 1.47
N ILE A 79 -5.62 19.08 2.60
CA ILE A 79 -6.86 19.21 3.33
C ILE A 79 -6.54 19.31 4.83
N VAL A 80 -7.33 20.10 5.55
CA VAL A 80 -7.14 20.29 7.01
C VAL A 80 -7.82 19.15 7.77
N ALA A 81 -7.15 18.64 8.81
CA ALA A 81 -7.71 17.65 9.72
C ALA A 81 -8.94 18.18 10.47
N SER A 82 -9.86 17.29 10.80
CA SER A 82 -11.00 17.61 11.66
C SER A 82 -10.64 17.56 13.14
N SER A 83 -9.73 16.66 13.52
CA SER A 83 -9.20 16.49 14.87
C SER A 83 -7.93 15.63 14.84
N GLY A 84 -7.27 15.52 15.99
CA GLY A 84 -5.98 14.83 16.13
C GLY A 84 -4.81 15.70 15.67
N THR A 85 -3.61 15.15 15.77
CA THR A 85 -2.37 15.86 15.44
C THR A 85 -1.50 15.01 14.52
N GLY A 86 -0.53 15.67 13.89
CA GLY A 86 0.47 14.97 13.12
C GLY A 86 1.66 15.87 12.82
N SER A 87 2.77 15.25 12.48
CA SER A 87 4.01 15.93 12.11
C SER A 87 4.77 15.18 11.02
N ILE A 88 5.51 15.92 10.21
CA ILE A 88 6.46 15.40 9.23
C ILE A 88 7.85 15.92 9.62
N LEU A 89 8.77 15.00 9.91
CA LEU A 89 10.15 15.32 10.31
C LEU A 89 10.21 16.35 11.46
N GLY A 90 9.31 16.17 12.44
CA GLY A 90 9.16 17.03 13.62
C GLY A 90 8.46 18.36 13.37
N VAL A 91 8.03 18.67 12.14
CA VAL A 91 7.24 19.87 11.82
C VAL A 91 5.76 19.55 11.89
N ASP A 92 4.99 20.38 12.59
CA ASP A 92 3.55 20.16 12.77
C ASP A 92 2.77 20.36 11.45
N LEU A 93 1.72 19.57 11.21
CA LEU A 93 0.87 19.70 10.01
C LEU A 93 0.18 21.07 9.88
N GLN A 94 0.07 21.85 10.97
CA GLN A 94 -0.41 23.24 10.94
C GLN A 94 0.60 24.19 10.27
N GLU A 95 1.89 23.83 10.22
CA GLU A 95 2.93 24.61 9.53
C GLU A 95 2.96 24.27 8.02
N GLU A 96 1.81 24.43 7.36
CA GLU A 96 1.55 23.84 6.03
C GLU A 96 2.62 24.17 4.98
N GLN A 97 3.12 25.40 4.97
CA GLN A 97 4.13 25.83 4.00
C GLN A 97 5.44 25.04 4.15
N ARG A 98 5.90 24.86 5.39
CA ARG A 98 7.11 24.06 5.69
C ARG A 98 6.88 22.61 5.32
N ILE A 99 5.69 22.07 5.58
CA ILE A 99 5.35 20.69 5.18
C ILE A 99 5.45 20.53 3.65
N ARG A 100 4.82 21.43 2.89
CA ARG A 100 4.82 21.38 1.42
C ARG A 100 6.22 21.44 0.81
N GLU A 101 7.16 22.15 1.44
CA GLU A 101 8.57 22.21 1.03
C GLU A 101 9.34 20.91 1.29
N MET A 102 8.85 20.04 2.17
CA MET A 102 9.54 18.80 2.55
C MET A 102 8.91 17.54 1.94
N VAL A 103 7.70 17.65 1.38
CA VAL A 103 6.94 16.49 0.90
C VAL A 103 6.68 16.55 -0.60
N GLY A 104 6.82 15.42 -1.27
CA GLY A 104 6.39 15.22 -2.66
C GLY A 104 5.15 14.34 -2.71
N LEU A 105 4.27 14.59 -3.68
CA LEU A 105 3.11 13.72 -3.95
C LEU A 105 3.05 13.36 -5.43
N ALA A 106 3.01 12.06 -5.73
CA ALA A 106 2.69 11.55 -7.05
C ALA A 106 1.52 10.57 -6.96
N SER A 107 0.54 10.72 -7.85
CA SER A 107 -0.65 9.86 -7.88
C SER A 107 -0.75 9.14 -9.22
N GLY A 108 -1.21 7.87 -9.19
CA GLY A 108 -1.48 7.05 -10.37
C GLY A 108 -2.44 7.67 -11.39
N ASP A 109 -3.29 8.57 -10.93
CA ASP A 109 -4.32 9.25 -11.73
C ASP A 109 -3.96 10.73 -12.03
N GLU A 110 -2.67 11.11 -11.94
CA GLU A 110 -2.23 12.51 -12.13
C GLU A 110 -2.56 13.03 -13.54
N ARG A 111 -3.34 14.12 -13.58
CA ARG A 111 -3.80 14.79 -14.82
C ARG A 111 -3.26 16.21 -14.95
N SER A 112 -2.41 16.64 -14.02
CA SER A 112 -1.94 18.02 -13.93
C SER A 112 -0.92 18.42 -15.00
N PHE A 113 -0.51 17.51 -15.89
CA PHE A 113 0.43 17.84 -16.97
C PHE A 113 -0.21 18.62 -18.12
N TYR A 114 0.52 19.61 -18.63
CA TYR A 114 0.22 20.23 -19.91
C TYR A 114 0.59 19.26 -21.04
N TRP A 115 -0.40 18.47 -21.44
CA TRP A 115 -0.28 17.38 -22.42
C TRP A 115 0.31 17.78 -23.79
N ARG A 116 0.24 19.07 -24.17
CA ARG A 116 0.85 19.58 -25.42
C ARG A 116 2.32 19.95 -25.29
N LEU A 117 2.81 20.17 -24.06
CA LEU A 117 4.20 20.48 -23.77
C LEU A 117 5.03 19.21 -23.63
N THR A 118 6.35 19.35 -23.76
CA THR A 118 7.31 18.26 -23.54
C THR A 118 7.51 17.98 -22.05
N ALA A 119 8.21 16.89 -21.68
CA ALA A 119 8.54 16.62 -20.28
C ALA A 119 9.44 17.71 -19.69
N ARG A 120 10.48 18.15 -20.42
CA ARG A 120 11.37 19.25 -19.98
C ARG A 120 10.57 20.52 -19.69
N GLN A 121 9.69 20.89 -20.60
CA GLN A 121 8.85 22.08 -20.44
C GLN A 121 7.90 21.97 -19.25
N ASN A 122 7.25 20.82 -19.05
CA ASN A 122 6.39 20.60 -17.88
C ASN A 122 7.18 20.71 -16.58
N LEU A 123 8.32 20.01 -16.48
CA LEU A 123 9.13 20.02 -15.26
C LEU A 123 9.75 21.38 -14.97
N ALA A 124 10.28 22.08 -15.97
CA ALA A 124 10.78 23.44 -15.78
C ALA A 124 9.67 24.40 -15.33
N PHE A 125 8.48 24.31 -15.94
CA PHE A 125 7.32 25.10 -15.52
C PHE A 125 6.94 24.85 -14.04
N PHE A 126 6.80 23.58 -13.64
CA PHE A 126 6.49 23.25 -12.25
C PHE A 126 7.65 23.57 -11.31
N GLY A 127 8.90 23.52 -11.76
CA GLY A 127 10.07 23.91 -10.97
C GLY A 127 10.00 25.39 -10.58
N VAL A 128 9.67 26.27 -11.54
CA VAL A 128 9.47 27.70 -11.28
C VAL A 128 8.30 27.93 -10.32
N LEU A 129 7.19 27.19 -10.45
CA LEU A 129 6.07 27.28 -9.50
C LEU A 129 6.44 26.84 -8.08
N ASN A 130 7.44 25.98 -7.92
CA ASN A 130 7.97 25.56 -6.62
C ASN A 130 9.13 26.46 -6.14
N GLY A 131 9.32 27.63 -6.75
CA GLY A 131 10.28 28.64 -6.28
C GLY A 131 11.70 28.51 -6.84
N LEU A 132 11.95 27.59 -7.79
CA LEU A 132 13.23 27.54 -8.48
C LEU A 132 13.37 28.69 -9.49
N SER A 133 14.59 29.16 -9.71
CA SER A 133 14.86 30.06 -10.84
C SER A 133 14.64 29.33 -12.17
N ASP A 134 14.39 30.05 -13.28
CA ASP A 134 14.22 29.40 -14.60
C ASP A 134 15.45 28.57 -15.00
N HIS A 135 16.66 29.04 -14.65
CA HIS A 135 17.89 28.29 -14.86
C HIS A 135 17.91 26.98 -14.06
N ASP A 136 17.68 27.06 -12.75
CA ASP A 136 17.75 25.89 -11.86
C ASP A 136 16.62 24.92 -12.14
N ALA A 137 15.43 25.41 -12.50
CA ALA A 137 14.30 24.58 -12.89
C ALA A 137 14.59 23.75 -14.15
N ARG A 138 15.29 24.31 -15.14
CA ARG A 138 15.70 23.57 -16.35
C ARG A 138 16.78 22.55 -16.04
N GLN A 139 17.78 22.92 -15.25
CA GLN A 139 18.82 21.98 -14.82
C GLN A 139 18.21 20.81 -14.05
N ARG A 140 17.33 21.12 -13.08
CA ARG A 140 16.63 20.13 -12.26
C ARG A 140 15.71 19.25 -13.09
N ALA A 141 15.01 19.81 -14.07
CA ALA A 141 14.19 19.05 -15.01
C ALA A 141 15.03 18.00 -15.77
N ASP A 142 16.22 18.39 -16.24
CA ASP A 142 17.11 17.51 -16.98
C ASP A 142 17.70 16.38 -16.11
N GLU A 143 18.05 16.69 -14.87
CA GLU A 143 18.46 15.71 -13.86
C GLU A 143 17.35 14.68 -13.61
N LEU A 144 16.14 15.16 -13.33
CA LEU A 144 15.00 14.31 -13.03
C LEU A 144 14.58 13.45 -14.22
N ILE A 145 14.64 13.97 -15.45
CA ILE A 145 14.36 13.20 -16.67
C ILE A 145 15.35 12.05 -16.83
N ARG A 146 16.63 12.24 -16.48
CA ARG A 146 17.61 11.15 -16.44
C ARG A 146 17.27 10.17 -15.31
N GLN A 147 17.00 10.67 -14.12
CA GLN A 147 16.68 9.86 -12.95
C GLN A 147 15.48 8.93 -13.20
N VAL A 148 14.41 9.44 -13.82
CA VAL A 148 13.21 8.64 -14.12
C VAL A 148 13.26 7.90 -15.46
N ASP A 149 14.43 7.86 -16.11
CA ASP A 149 14.65 7.16 -17.38
C ASP A 149 13.65 7.57 -18.50
N LEU A 150 13.60 8.88 -18.78
CA LEU A 150 12.74 9.47 -19.81
C LEU A 150 13.52 10.26 -20.88
N VAL A 151 14.85 10.14 -20.92
CA VAL A 151 15.72 10.92 -21.81
C VAL A 151 15.27 10.87 -23.27
N ASP A 152 14.99 9.67 -23.80
CA ASP A 152 14.58 9.46 -25.21
C ASP A 152 13.21 10.06 -25.58
N LYS A 153 12.43 10.44 -24.57
CA LYS A 153 11.11 11.03 -24.74
C LYS A 153 11.05 12.47 -24.28
N ALA A 154 12.12 13.01 -23.70
CA ALA A 154 12.17 14.29 -23.01
C ALA A 154 11.58 15.45 -23.82
N ASP A 155 11.83 15.45 -25.13
CA ASP A 155 11.42 16.50 -26.08
C ASP A 155 10.17 16.13 -26.89
N LYS A 156 9.47 15.05 -26.53
CA LYS A 156 8.19 14.67 -27.10
C LYS A 156 7.04 15.20 -26.24
N PRO A 157 5.92 15.64 -26.85
CA PRO A 157 4.75 16.07 -26.10
C PRO A 157 4.21 14.97 -25.17
N VAL A 158 3.85 15.32 -23.94
CA VAL A 158 3.39 14.36 -22.91
C VAL A 158 2.13 13.59 -23.34
N ARG A 159 1.30 14.14 -24.23
CA ARG A 159 0.16 13.41 -24.84
C ARG A 159 0.55 12.12 -25.56
N THR A 160 1.82 11.98 -25.96
CA THR A 160 2.35 10.79 -26.66
C THR A 160 2.88 9.73 -25.70
N TYR A 161 2.90 10.02 -24.39
CA TYR A 161 3.46 9.12 -23.39
C TYR A 161 2.47 8.02 -23.03
N SER A 162 3.01 6.81 -22.81
CA SER A 162 2.29 5.71 -22.15
C SER A 162 1.94 6.07 -20.71
N SER A 163 1.00 5.34 -20.10
CA SER A 163 0.63 5.52 -18.69
C SER A 163 1.86 5.40 -17.76
N GLY A 164 2.74 4.41 -17.99
CA GLY A 164 3.96 4.25 -17.19
C GLY A 164 4.96 5.40 -17.33
N GLN A 165 5.08 5.99 -18.53
CA GLN A 165 5.91 7.17 -18.73
C GLN A 165 5.31 8.41 -18.05
N LYS A 166 3.99 8.59 -18.08
CA LYS A 166 3.31 9.67 -17.34
C LYS A 166 3.47 9.51 -15.85
N GLN A 167 3.42 8.27 -15.35
CA GLN A 167 3.62 7.99 -13.93
C GLN A 167 5.04 8.35 -13.47
N ARG A 168 6.06 7.92 -14.22
CA ARG A 168 7.46 8.29 -13.96
C ARG A 168 7.67 9.80 -14.01
N LEU A 169 7.03 10.50 -14.96
CA LEU A 169 7.04 11.96 -15.01
C LEU A 169 6.31 12.59 -13.80
N GLY A 170 5.24 11.96 -13.32
CA GLY A 170 4.54 12.28 -12.07
C GLY A 170 5.48 12.29 -10.88
N ILE A 171 6.27 11.23 -10.76
CA ILE A 171 7.28 11.11 -9.69
C ILE A 171 8.38 12.15 -9.88
N ALA A 172 8.90 12.35 -11.10
CA ALA A 172 9.88 13.42 -11.37
C ALA A 172 9.35 14.79 -10.90
N ARG A 173 8.10 15.13 -11.22
CA ARG A 173 7.48 16.38 -10.75
C ARG A 173 7.44 16.47 -9.22
N ALA A 174 7.09 15.39 -8.53
CA ALA A 174 7.05 15.35 -7.07
C ALA A 174 8.44 15.57 -6.42
N LEU A 175 9.52 15.30 -7.16
CA LEU A 175 10.91 15.41 -6.71
C LEU A 175 11.57 16.76 -7.05
N LEU A 176 10.86 17.69 -7.71
CA LEU A 176 11.41 18.96 -8.18
C LEU A 176 12.05 19.78 -7.06
N HIS A 177 11.37 19.89 -5.92
CA HIS A 177 11.80 20.69 -4.77
C HIS A 177 12.59 19.90 -3.72
N HIS A 178 13.18 18.76 -4.10
CA HIS A 178 14.01 17.91 -3.22
C HIS A 178 13.29 17.50 -1.92
N PRO A 179 12.12 16.86 -2.00
CA PRO A 179 11.40 16.44 -0.80
C PRO A 179 12.19 15.38 -0.03
N ARG A 180 12.03 15.38 1.28
CA ARG A 180 12.59 14.35 2.19
C ARG A 180 11.62 13.17 2.38
N VAL A 181 10.32 13.41 2.17
CA VAL A 181 9.26 12.39 2.23
C VAL A 181 8.47 12.39 0.94
N LEU A 182 8.27 11.23 0.33
CA LEU A 182 7.47 11.08 -0.89
C LEU A 182 6.23 10.23 -0.62
N PHE A 183 5.09 10.78 -1.01
CA PHE A 183 3.81 10.09 -1.01
C PHE A 183 3.51 9.58 -2.41
N LEU A 184 3.27 8.27 -2.53
CA LEU A 184 2.89 7.61 -3.77
C LEU A 184 1.46 7.09 -3.63
N ASP A 185 0.49 7.76 -4.26
CA ASP A 185 -0.92 7.39 -4.17
C ASP A 185 -1.34 6.45 -5.31
N GLU A 186 -1.49 5.16 -5.02
CA GLU A 186 -1.85 4.09 -5.97
C GLU A 186 -1.00 4.11 -7.26
N PRO A 187 0.34 4.06 -7.15
CA PRO A 187 1.24 4.43 -8.25
C PRO A 187 1.18 3.48 -9.47
N THR A 188 0.66 2.26 -9.31
CA THR A 188 0.59 1.23 -10.37
C THR A 188 -0.82 0.97 -10.90
N ARG A 189 -1.84 1.70 -10.41
CA ARG A 189 -3.26 1.45 -10.71
C ARG A 189 -3.60 1.33 -12.20
N SER A 190 -2.95 2.13 -13.03
CA SER A 190 -3.23 2.26 -14.48
C SER A 190 -2.11 1.70 -15.36
N LEU A 191 -1.25 0.84 -14.80
CA LEU A 191 -0.07 0.30 -15.45
C LEU A 191 -0.25 -1.17 -15.85
N ASP A 192 0.32 -1.54 -17.00
CA ASP A 192 0.48 -2.94 -17.37
C ASP A 192 1.55 -3.63 -16.51
N PRO A 193 1.63 -4.98 -16.47
CA PRO A 193 2.58 -5.70 -15.63
C PRO A 193 4.05 -5.33 -15.86
N THR A 194 4.44 -5.04 -17.11
CA THR A 194 5.83 -4.68 -17.45
C THR A 194 6.17 -3.29 -16.92
N ALA A 195 5.26 -2.33 -17.08
CA ALA A 195 5.40 -0.98 -16.55
C ALA A 195 5.40 -0.96 -15.01
N THR A 196 4.57 -1.79 -14.38
CA THR A 196 4.56 -1.99 -12.92
C THR A 196 5.90 -2.48 -12.40
N GLN A 197 6.46 -3.55 -12.99
CA GLN A 197 7.76 -4.07 -12.58
C GLN A 197 8.87 -3.03 -12.73
N ARG A 198 8.91 -2.28 -13.84
CA ARG A 198 9.89 -1.21 -14.05
C ARG A 198 9.75 -0.10 -13.00
N LEU A 199 8.52 0.27 -12.64
CA LEU A 199 8.28 1.28 -11.62
C LEU A 199 8.73 0.78 -10.23
N HIS A 200 8.46 -0.48 -9.91
CA HIS A 200 8.90 -1.10 -8.66
C HIS A 200 10.43 -1.12 -8.55
N LEU A 201 11.13 -1.51 -9.61
CA LEU A 201 12.60 -1.45 -9.67
C LEU A 201 13.11 -0.02 -9.47
N PHE A 202 12.53 0.95 -10.19
CA PHE A 202 12.88 2.36 -10.02
C PHE A 202 12.69 2.85 -8.57
N ILE A 203 11.56 2.55 -7.93
CA ILE A 203 11.32 2.94 -6.53
C ILE A 203 12.37 2.31 -5.61
N ARG A 204 12.67 1.01 -5.76
CA ARG A 204 13.61 0.30 -4.88
C ARG A 204 15.06 0.73 -5.09
N GLU A 205 15.50 0.84 -6.34
CA GLU A 205 16.91 1.06 -6.67
C GLU A 205 17.28 2.54 -6.63
N GLU A 206 16.47 3.41 -7.24
CA GLU A 206 16.78 4.83 -7.32
C GLU A 206 16.31 5.57 -6.07
N LEU A 207 15.03 5.45 -5.69
CA LEU A 207 14.50 6.27 -4.58
C LEU A 207 14.89 5.74 -3.20
N MET A 208 14.86 4.43 -3.00
CA MET A 208 15.21 3.83 -1.70
C MET A 208 16.73 3.61 -1.57
N ALA A 209 17.34 2.82 -2.46
CA ALA A 209 18.73 2.39 -2.26
C ALA A 209 19.76 3.49 -2.52
N ARG A 210 19.54 4.37 -3.50
CA ARG A 210 20.47 5.48 -3.81
C ARG A 210 20.18 6.75 -3.02
N GLU A 211 18.93 7.19 -2.99
CA GLU A 211 18.55 8.47 -2.36
C GLU A 211 18.22 8.32 -0.86
N GLY A 212 17.93 7.11 -0.37
CA GLY A 212 17.56 6.90 1.03
C GLY A 212 16.27 7.59 1.45
N MET A 213 15.34 7.79 0.51
CA MET A 213 14.10 8.52 0.77
C MET A 213 13.18 7.80 1.76
N THR A 214 12.37 8.59 2.46
CA THR A 214 11.19 8.06 3.15
C THR A 214 10.01 8.04 2.19
N ILE A 215 9.33 6.91 2.06
CA ILE A 215 8.20 6.77 1.14
C ILE A 215 6.98 6.20 1.87
N LEU A 216 5.82 6.84 1.70
CA LEU A 216 4.53 6.24 2.04
C LEU A 216 3.77 5.95 0.74
N LEU A 217 3.58 4.66 0.46
CA LEU A 217 2.91 4.17 -0.74
C LEU A 217 1.53 3.65 -0.38
N THR A 218 0.46 4.13 -1.01
CA THR A 218 -0.87 3.53 -0.88
C THR A 218 -1.11 2.55 -2.00
N THR A 219 -1.76 1.44 -1.66
CA THR A 219 -2.15 0.44 -2.64
C THR A 219 -3.37 -0.36 -2.17
N HIS A 220 -4.07 -0.96 -3.11
CA HIS A 220 -5.03 -2.04 -2.85
C HIS A 220 -4.46 -3.41 -3.28
N ARG A 221 -3.21 -3.44 -3.76
CA ARG A 221 -2.52 -4.61 -4.27
C ARG A 221 -1.61 -5.21 -3.20
N LEU A 222 -1.93 -6.41 -2.76
CA LEU A 222 -1.17 -7.15 -1.75
C LEU A 222 0.25 -7.45 -2.20
N ASP A 223 0.41 -7.87 -3.47
CA ASP A 223 1.72 -8.17 -4.07
C ASP A 223 2.65 -6.95 -4.08
N GLU A 224 2.11 -5.76 -4.33
CA GLU A 224 2.86 -4.51 -4.30
C GLU A 224 3.29 -4.12 -2.88
N ALA A 225 2.37 -4.18 -1.92
CA ALA A 225 2.68 -3.88 -0.52
C ALA A 225 3.73 -4.85 0.05
N GLU A 226 3.61 -6.14 -0.27
CA GLU A 226 4.57 -7.15 0.19
C GLU A 226 5.94 -7.01 -0.47
N LEU A 227 5.99 -6.69 -1.77
CA LEU A 227 7.24 -6.58 -2.52
C LEU A 227 8.07 -5.35 -2.16
N LEU A 228 7.41 -4.22 -1.92
CA LEU A 228 8.08 -2.93 -1.77
C LEU A 228 8.32 -2.54 -0.30
N SER A 229 7.40 -2.86 0.59
CA SER A 229 7.33 -2.19 1.89
C SER A 229 8.09 -2.91 2.99
N ASN A 230 8.78 -2.13 3.83
CA ASN A 230 9.40 -2.62 5.06
C ASN A 230 8.33 -3.01 6.08
N ARG A 231 7.32 -2.15 6.23
CA ARG A 231 6.13 -2.37 7.06
C ARG A 231 4.88 -1.99 6.29
N ILE A 232 3.80 -2.66 6.63
CA ILE A 232 2.49 -2.48 6.01
C ILE A 232 1.50 -2.05 7.10
N GLY A 233 0.75 -0.99 6.81
CA GLY A 233 -0.46 -0.61 7.51
C GLY A 233 -1.69 -1.07 6.74
N ILE A 234 -2.61 -1.78 7.39
CA ILE A 234 -3.89 -2.18 6.79
C ILE A 234 -4.94 -1.15 7.19
N MET A 235 -5.49 -0.45 6.21
CA MET A 235 -6.53 0.57 6.39
C MET A 235 -7.87 0.06 5.86
N ASN A 236 -8.93 0.21 6.66
CA ASN A 236 -10.29 -0.10 6.27
C ASN A 236 -11.27 0.90 6.89
N ARG A 237 -12.22 1.40 6.10
CA ARG A 237 -13.27 2.35 6.54
C ARG A 237 -12.75 3.53 7.38
N GLY A 238 -11.65 4.14 6.95
CA GLY A 238 -11.05 5.29 7.62
C GLY A 238 -10.13 4.95 8.78
N ARG A 239 -10.08 3.69 9.24
CA ARG A 239 -9.28 3.25 10.39
C ARG A 239 -8.06 2.46 9.98
N LEU A 240 -6.98 2.63 10.73
CA LEU A 240 -5.80 1.78 10.66
C LEU A 240 -6.00 0.55 11.55
N GLN A 241 -6.21 -0.61 10.94
CA GLN A 241 -6.58 -1.86 11.61
C GLN A 241 -5.36 -2.59 12.18
N ALA A 242 -4.25 -2.56 11.44
CA ALA A 242 -3.03 -3.25 11.80
C ALA A 242 -1.82 -2.54 11.19
N VAL A 243 -0.68 -2.61 11.87
CA VAL A 243 0.63 -2.20 11.36
C VAL A 243 1.64 -3.26 11.76
N GLY A 244 2.53 -3.64 10.84
CA GLY A 244 3.65 -4.53 11.12
C GLY A 244 4.42 -4.88 9.86
N THR A 245 5.51 -5.63 10.00
CA THR A 245 6.15 -6.27 8.85
C THR A 245 5.21 -7.31 8.24
N PRO A 246 5.38 -7.70 6.95
CA PRO A 246 4.58 -8.79 6.37
C PRO A 246 4.60 -10.07 7.23
N ALA A 247 5.73 -10.40 7.85
CA ALA A 247 5.87 -11.54 8.75
C ALA A 247 5.05 -11.39 10.04
N GLU A 248 5.11 -10.22 10.69
CA GLU A 248 4.33 -9.90 11.89
C GLU A 248 2.82 -9.88 11.61
N LEU A 249 2.40 -9.41 10.43
CA LEU A 249 1.01 -9.40 10.03
C LEU A 249 0.49 -10.83 9.82
N ARG A 250 1.28 -11.70 9.20
CA ARG A 250 0.94 -13.13 9.05
C ARG A 250 0.80 -13.84 10.39
N SER A 251 1.69 -13.58 11.35
CA SER A 251 1.62 -14.23 12.65
C SER A 251 0.36 -13.89 13.45
N ARG A 252 -0.31 -12.75 13.16
CA ARG A 252 -1.56 -12.35 13.84
C ARG A 252 -2.77 -13.22 13.48
N LEU A 253 -2.72 -13.98 12.39
CA LEU A 253 -3.83 -14.84 12.03
C LEU A 253 -4.00 -16.02 13.00
N ASN A 254 -2.98 -16.37 13.78
CA ASN A 254 -2.90 -17.64 14.52
C ASN A 254 -3.32 -18.85 13.65
N ALA A 255 -3.21 -18.71 12.32
CA ALA A 255 -3.56 -19.76 11.39
C ALA A 255 -2.41 -20.77 11.37
N ALA A 256 -2.76 -22.04 11.43
CA ALA A 256 -1.81 -23.12 11.30
C ALA A 256 -1.09 -22.99 9.95
N ASN A 257 0.23 -23.16 9.94
CA ASN A 257 0.94 -23.38 8.69
C ASN A 257 0.46 -24.71 8.13
N SER A 258 0.10 -24.75 6.84
CA SER A 258 -0.16 -26.01 6.17
C SER A 258 1.04 -26.43 5.32
N TYR A 259 1.37 -27.71 5.32
CA TYR A 259 2.38 -28.29 4.47
C TYR A 259 1.75 -29.41 3.67
N ARG A 260 2.02 -29.47 2.38
CA ARG A 260 1.57 -30.53 1.50
C ARG A 260 2.77 -31.32 1.02
N ILE A 261 2.77 -32.63 1.27
CA ILE A 261 3.88 -33.52 0.96
C ILE A 261 3.38 -34.61 0.00
N LYS A 262 4.05 -34.79 -1.13
CA LYS A 262 3.82 -35.97 -1.99
C LYS A 262 4.79 -37.06 -1.56
N VAL A 263 4.24 -38.23 -1.25
CA VAL A 263 5.01 -39.36 -0.73
C VAL A 263 4.76 -40.60 -1.58
N ALA A 264 5.81 -41.34 -1.94
CA ALA A 264 5.71 -42.64 -2.59
C ALA A 264 6.29 -43.74 -1.69
N GLY A 265 5.97 -45.01 -1.97
CA GLY A 265 6.62 -46.16 -1.32
C GLY A 265 6.17 -46.48 0.10
N LEU A 266 5.24 -45.72 0.69
CA LEU A 266 4.58 -46.09 1.95
C LEU A 266 3.50 -47.15 1.70
N ALA A 267 3.59 -48.26 2.43
CA ALA A 267 2.60 -49.35 2.39
C ALA A 267 1.34 -49.01 3.19
N ASP A 268 1.50 -48.31 4.31
CA ASP A 268 0.43 -47.94 5.24
C ASP A 268 0.03 -46.47 5.11
N ASP A 269 -1.14 -46.12 5.66
CA ASP A 269 -1.65 -44.75 5.70
C ASP A 269 -0.76 -43.84 6.57
N PRO A 270 -0.15 -42.79 5.99
CA PRO A 270 0.66 -41.82 6.73
C PRO A 270 -0.13 -40.98 7.75
N GLY A 271 -1.46 -41.07 7.78
CA GLY A 271 -2.34 -40.50 8.82
C GLY A 271 -1.85 -40.75 10.25
N SER A 272 -1.29 -41.93 10.49
CA SER A 272 -0.75 -42.35 11.79
C SER A 272 0.56 -41.65 12.21
N LEU A 273 1.24 -40.95 11.29
CA LEU A 273 2.53 -40.31 11.55
C LEU A 273 2.42 -39.03 12.38
N ALA A 274 1.22 -38.51 12.59
CA ALA A 274 0.97 -37.34 13.44
C ALA A 274 0.81 -37.66 14.93
N VAL A 275 0.85 -38.94 15.32
CA VAL A 275 0.70 -39.33 16.74
C VAL A 275 1.76 -38.62 17.59
N ASP A 276 1.32 -38.01 18.69
CA ASP A 276 2.11 -37.22 19.64
C ASP A 276 2.74 -35.92 19.09
N LEU A 277 2.30 -35.47 17.90
CA LEU A 277 2.71 -34.18 17.34
C LEU A 277 1.60 -33.14 17.51
N PRO A 278 1.93 -31.87 17.83
CA PRO A 278 0.96 -30.78 17.83
C PRO A 278 0.62 -30.34 16.39
N CYS A 279 0.04 -31.26 15.61
CA CYS A 279 -0.46 -31.01 14.27
C CYS A 279 -1.73 -31.82 13.96
N GLN A 280 -2.50 -31.34 13.00
CA GLN A 280 -3.48 -32.15 12.29
C GLN A 280 -2.83 -32.64 11.01
N LEU A 281 -2.95 -33.94 10.73
CA LEU A 281 -2.42 -34.54 9.50
C LEU A 281 -3.55 -35.31 8.84
N SER A 282 -3.81 -34.99 7.58
CA SER A 282 -4.68 -35.76 6.69
C SER A 282 -3.84 -36.37 5.58
N ALA A 283 -4.24 -37.55 5.13
CA ALA A 283 -3.58 -38.26 4.05
C ALA A 283 -4.63 -38.77 3.07
N GLU A 284 -4.42 -38.51 1.79
CA GLU A 284 -5.29 -38.97 0.72
C GLU A 284 -4.48 -39.77 -0.31
N PRO A 285 -5.02 -40.85 -0.88
CA PRO A 285 -4.37 -41.58 -1.97
C PRO A 285 -4.25 -40.69 -3.21
N GLY A 286 -3.04 -40.57 -3.76
CA GLY A 286 -2.73 -39.78 -4.96
C GLY A 286 -2.10 -40.63 -6.07
N VAL A 287 -1.85 -40.00 -7.23
CA VAL A 287 -1.15 -40.67 -8.33
C VAL A 287 0.30 -40.95 -7.92
N GLY A 288 0.66 -42.21 -7.75
CA GLY A 288 2.02 -42.64 -7.39
C GLY A 288 2.33 -42.71 -5.89
N GLY A 289 1.31 -42.58 -5.01
CA GLY A 289 1.49 -42.73 -3.57
C GLY A 289 0.44 -41.96 -2.76
N TRP A 290 0.88 -41.20 -1.76
CA TRP A 290 0.05 -40.45 -0.82
C TRP A 290 0.28 -38.94 -0.98
N LEU A 291 -0.80 -38.19 -0.82
CA LEU A 291 -0.76 -36.75 -0.59
C LEU A 291 -1.03 -36.51 0.90
N VAL A 292 -0.06 -35.97 1.61
CA VAL A 292 -0.14 -35.70 3.05
C VAL A 292 -0.27 -34.19 3.26
N GLU A 293 -1.32 -33.75 3.93
CA GLU A 293 -1.48 -32.37 4.38
C GLU A 293 -1.29 -32.30 5.89
N ILE A 294 -0.46 -31.35 6.34
CA ILE A 294 -0.11 -31.14 7.75
C ILE A 294 -0.49 -29.72 8.11
N GLU A 295 -1.43 -29.52 9.02
CA GLU A 295 -1.72 -28.23 9.63
C GLU A 295 -1.10 -28.15 11.03
N THR A 296 -0.23 -27.17 11.27
CA THR A 296 0.39 -26.97 12.57
C THR A 296 0.69 -25.51 12.90
N SER A 297 0.47 -25.13 14.16
CA SER A 297 0.92 -23.86 14.73
C SER A 297 2.36 -23.91 15.27
N ALA A 298 2.97 -25.11 15.36
CA ALA A 298 4.30 -25.33 15.94
C ALA A 298 5.46 -25.17 14.93
N GLY A 299 5.18 -24.71 13.70
CA GLY A 299 6.19 -24.31 12.73
C GLY A 299 6.88 -25.45 11.97
N GLU A 300 8.08 -25.19 11.45
CA GLU A 300 8.83 -26.08 10.55
C GLU A 300 9.42 -27.32 11.25
N ALA A 301 9.55 -27.29 12.58
CA ALA A 301 10.06 -28.43 13.36
C ALA A 301 9.16 -29.68 13.22
N ILE A 302 7.84 -29.47 13.11
CA ILE A 302 6.89 -30.57 12.90
C ILE A 302 7.02 -31.15 11.50
N LEU A 303 7.21 -30.30 10.48
CA LEU A 303 7.46 -30.76 9.11
C LEU A 303 8.69 -31.68 9.08
N ALA A 304 9.81 -31.26 9.69
CA ALA A 304 11.02 -32.07 9.74
C ALA A 304 10.78 -33.43 10.41
N THR A 305 10.05 -33.45 11.52
CA THR A 305 9.72 -34.68 12.25
C THR A 305 8.84 -35.63 11.43
N VAL A 306 7.83 -35.11 10.72
CA VAL A 306 6.97 -35.92 9.85
C VAL A 306 7.74 -36.47 8.66
N VAL A 307 8.63 -35.67 8.04
CA VAL A 307 9.51 -36.13 6.95
C VAL A 307 10.45 -37.25 7.42
N GLU A 308 11.05 -37.14 8.60
CA GLU A 308 11.88 -38.20 9.18
C GLU A 308 11.07 -39.49 9.39
N ARG A 309 9.84 -39.37 9.92
CA ARG A 309 8.95 -40.53 10.12
C ARG A 309 8.59 -41.20 8.80
N ILE A 310 8.27 -40.44 7.75
CA ILE A 310 8.01 -40.95 6.40
C ILE A 310 9.21 -41.77 5.88
N VAL A 311 10.41 -41.19 5.95
CA VAL A 311 11.63 -41.83 5.42
C VAL A 311 12.01 -43.08 6.23
N SER A 312 11.85 -43.05 7.54
CA SER A 312 12.14 -44.20 8.41
C SER A 312 11.22 -45.41 8.17
N GLN A 313 10.02 -45.19 7.63
CA GLN A 313 9.09 -46.25 7.22
C GLN A 313 9.27 -46.69 5.75
N GLY A 314 10.33 -46.24 5.07
CA GLY A 314 10.63 -46.60 3.68
C GLY A 314 9.91 -45.73 2.64
N GLY A 315 9.21 -44.69 3.07
CA GLY A 315 8.60 -43.70 2.19
C GLY A 315 9.64 -42.79 1.52
N GLN A 316 9.33 -42.33 0.31
CA GLN A 316 10.10 -41.35 -0.44
C GLN A 316 9.31 -40.06 -0.57
N VAL A 317 9.89 -38.96 -0.10
CA VAL A 317 9.32 -37.62 -0.29
C VAL A 317 9.66 -37.14 -1.69
N LEU A 318 8.63 -36.98 -2.52
CA LEU A 318 8.77 -36.53 -3.91
C LEU A 318 8.71 -35.00 -4.03
N ASP A 319 7.90 -34.36 -3.18
CA ASP A 319 7.62 -32.93 -3.25
C ASP A 319 7.15 -32.42 -1.88
N VAL A 320 7.51 -31.20 -1.54
CA VAL A 320 7.08 -30.52 -0.29
C VAL A 320 6.70 -29.08 -0.64
N GLU A 321 5.42 -28.76 -0.50
CA GLU A 321 4.90 -27.41 -0.62
C GLU A 321 4.60 -26.88 0.79
N SER A 322 5.13 -25.70 1.14
CA SER A 322 4.75 -24.98 2.35
C SER A 322 3.73 -23.91 2.00
N ASN A 323 2.58 -23.97 2.67
CA ASN A 323 1.51 -23.00 2.53
C ASN A 323 1.34 -22.26 3.86
N ARG A 324 2.00 -21.12 3.95
CA ARG A 324 1.89 -20.22 5.10
C ARG A 324 0.62 -19.38 4.94
N PRO A 325 0.03 -18.88 6.04
CA PRO A 325 -1.09 -17.96 5.96
C PRO A 325 -0.73 -16.80 5.05
N SER A 326 -1.49 -16.63 3.97
CA SER A 326 -1.20 -15.59 2.99
C SER A 326 -1.48 -14.22 3.60
N LEU A 327 -0.75 -13.20 3.15
CA LEU A 327 -1.07 -11.81 3.53
C LEU A 327 -2.51 -11.44 3.08
N GLU A 328 -3.01 -12.10 2.03
CA GLU A 328 -4.39 -12.02 1.59
C GLU A 328 -5.39 -12.45 2.66
N ALA A 329 -5.17 -13.60 3.31
CA ALA A 329 -6.02 -14.04 4.42
C ALA A 329 -5.99 -13.06 5.60
N VAL A 330 -4.82 -12.45 5.87
CA VAL A 330 -4.67 -11.41 6.91
C VAL A 330 -5.55 -10.21 6.56
N PHE A 331 -5.42 -9.75 5.32
CA PHE A 331 -6.15 -8.62 4.79
C PHE A 331 -7.67 -8.86 4.81
N GLN A 332 -8.14 -10.02 4.33
CA GLN A 332 -9.55 -10.42 4.37
C GLN A 332 -10.11 -10.34 5.79
N ARG A 333 -9.41 -10.93 6.78
CA ARG A 333 -9.83 -10.88 8.19
C ARG A 333 -10.00 -9.44 8.69
N PHE A 334 -9.03 -8.56 8.44
CA PHE A 334 -9.12 -7.16 8.89
C PHE A 334 -10.12 -6.33 8.10
N THR A 335 -10.50 -6.74 6.89
CA THR A 335 -11.57 -6.10 6.13
C THR A 335 -12.97 -6.59 6.50
N GLU A 336 -13.12 -7.87 6.84
CA GLU A 336 -14.39 -8.55 7.15
C GLU A 336 -14.82 -8.39 8.61
N GLN A 337 -13.88 -8.39 9.59
CA GLN A 337 -14.23 -8.21 11.01
C GLN A 337 -15.02 -6.91 11.27
N THR A 338 -14.85 -5.89 10.43
CA THR A 338 -15.60 -4.64 10.53
C THR A 338 -17.02 -4.72 9.93
N GLU A 339 -17.33 -5.72 9.09
CA GLU A 339 -18.69 -5.97 8.61
C GLU A 339 -19.59 -6.56 9.69
N SER A 340 -19.03 -7.41 10.55
CA SER A 340 -19.75 -8.05 11.65
C SER A 340 -20.11 -7.07 12.78
N GLU A 341 -19.27 -6.06 13.02
CA GLU A 341 -19.50 -5.03 14.05
C GLU A 341 -20.37 -3.86 13.56
N GLY A 342 -20.75 -3.84 12.28
CA GLY A 342 -21.45 -2.74 11.62
C GLY A 342 -22.93 -2.96 11.32
N GLN A 343 -23.53 -4.07 11.74
CA GLN A 343 -24.99 -4.27 11.65
C GLN A 343 -25.66 -3.90 12.98
N PRO A 344 -26.48 -2.84 13.04
CA PRO A 344 -27.39 -2.62 14.17
C PRO A 344 -28.52 -3.66 14.20
#